data_AF-A0A3S4KHN9-F1
#
_entry.id   AF-A0A3S4KHN9-F1
#
_cell.length_a   1.000
_cell.length_b   1.000
_cell.length_c   1.000
_cell.angle_alpha   90.00
_cell.angle_beta   90.00
_cell.angle_gamma   90.00
#
_symmetry.space_group_name_H-M   'P 1'
#
loop_
_entity.id
_entity.type
_entity.pdbx_description
1 polymer ?
#
loop_
_entity_poly.entity_id
_entity_poly.type
_entity_poly.pdbx_seq_one_letter_code
_entity_poly.pdbx_strand_id
1 'polypeptide(L)'
;MFNRFYRIKLPEYLGFFAGKRFVPIISGLAAIFTGVVLSFIWPPIGSAIQTFSQWAAYQNPVVAFGIYGFIERCLVPFGLHHIWNVPFQMQIGEYTNAAGQVFHGDIPRYMAGDPTAGKLSGGFLFKMYGLPAAAIAIWHSAKPENRAKVGGIMISAALTSFLTGITEPIEFSFMFVAPILYIIHAILAGLAFPICILLGMRDGTSFSHGLIDFIVLSGNSSKLWLFPIVGIGYAIVYYTIFRVLIKALDLKTPGREDATDDAKATGTSEMAPALVAAFGGKENITNLDACITRLRVSVADVSKVDQAGLKKLGAAGVVVAGSGVQAIFGTKSDNLKTEMDEYIRNH
;
A
#
# COMPACT_ATOMS: atom_id res chain seq x y z
N MET A 1 -4.74 18.67 -21.32
CA MET A 1 -5.01 19.95 -22.01
C MET A 1 -3.95 21.02 -21.71
N PHE A 2 -3.67 21.35 -20.44
CA PHE A 2 -2.69 22.40 -20.06
C PHE A 2 -1.32 22.28 -20.74
N ASN A 3 -0.64 21.14 -20.61
CA ASN A 3 0.72 20.91 -21.16
C ASN A 3 0.82 21.15 -22.67
N ARG A 4 -0.29 21.03 -23.40
CA ARG A 4 -0.34 21.20 -24.86
C ARG A 4 -0.70 22.63 -25.28
N PHE A 5 -1.59 23.30 -24.54
CA PHE A 5 -2.23 24.54 -25.01
C PHE A 5 -1.85 25.82 -24.24
N TYR A 6 -1.07 25.74 -23.16
CA TYR A 6 -0.75 26.91 -22.32
C TYR A 6 0.06 28.02 -23.03
N ARG A 7 0.67 27.74 -24.19
CA ARG A 7 1.39 28.71 -25.05
C ARG A 7 0.76 28.89 -26.42
N ILE A 8 -0.52 28.53 -26.60
CA ILE A 8 -1.18 28.66 -27.91
C ILE A 8 -1.21 30.11 -28.37
N LYS A 9 -0.90 30.33 -29.66
CA LYS A 9 -1.05 31.61 -30.34
C LYS A 9 -2.34 31.56 -31.17
N LEU A 10 -3.14 32.61 -31.06
CA LEU A 10 -4.38 32.78 -31.82
C LEU A 10 -4.23 34.03 -32.71
N PRO A 11 -5.05 34.17 -33.77
CA PRO A 11 -5.14 35.40 -34.55
C PRO A 11 -5.42 36.62 -33.66
N GLU A 12 -5.00 37.82 -34.07
CA GLU A 12 -5.06 39.03 -33.24
C GLU A 12 -6.46 39.32 -32.68
N TYR A 13 -7.52 39.10 -33.47
CA TYR A 13 -8.91 39.30 -33.05
C TYR A 13 -9.38 38.32 -31.95
N LEU A 14 -8.67 37.21 -31.73
CA LEU A 14 -8.89 36.26 -30.62
C LEU A 14 -7.74 36.29 -29.60
N GLY A 15 -6.81 37.24 -29.70
CA GLY A 15 -5.60 37.31 -28.87
C GLY A 15 -5.87 37.36 -27.37
N PHE A 16 -7.03 37.90 -26.97
CA PHE A 16 -7.49 37.92 -25.57
C PHE A 16 -7.57 36.51 -24.95
N PHE A 17 -7.94 35.50 -25.74
CA PHE A 17 -8.11 34.12 -25.31
C PHE A 17 -6.83 33.28 -25.42
N ALA A 18 -5.73 33.83 -25.93
CA ALA A 18 -4.50 33.07 -26.16
C ALA A 18 -3.78 32.66 -24.85
N GLY A 19 -2.80 31.76 -24.97
CA GLY A 19 -2.01 31.28 -23.85
C GLY A 19 -2.84 30.55 -22.77
N LYS A 20 -2.57 30.83 -21.49
CA LYS A 20 -3.19 30.10 -20.37
C LYS A 20 -4.72 30.25 -20.31
N ARG A 21 -5.28 31.36 -20.83
CA ARG A 21 -6.73 31.62 -20.85
C ARG A 21 -7.49 30.69 -21.81
N PHE A 22 -6.79 30.16 -22.82
CA PHE A 22 -7.36 29.17 -23.74
C PHE A 22 -7.59 27.82 -23.07
N VAL A 23 -6.77 27.48 -22.06
CA VAL A 23 -6.77 26.13 -21.47
C VAL A 23 -8.12 25.78 -20.85
N PRO A 24 -8.78 26.62 -20.03
CA PRO A 24 -10.12 26.33 -19.54
C PRO A 24 -11.16 26.18 -20.66
N ILE A 25 -11.09 27.00 -21.72
CA ILE A 25 -12.05 26.98 -22.84
C ILE A 25 -11.98 25.64 -23.57
N ILE A 26 -10.79 25.24 -24.01
CA ILE A 26 -10.63 23.97 -24.72
C ILE A 26 -10.87 22.76 -23.81
N SER A 27 -10.54 22.88 -22.52
CA SER A 27 -10.84 21.83 -21.54
C SER A 27 -12.35 21.68 -21.33
N GLY A 28 -13.12 22.78 -21.30
CA GLY A 28 -14.57 22.76 -21.23
C GLY A 28 -15.20 22.08 -22.45
N LEU A 29 -14.79 22.47 -23.66
CA LEU A 29 -15.26 21.83 -24.90
C LEU A 29 -14.90 20.35 -24.96
N ALA A 30 -13.66 19.99 -24.59
CA ALA A 30 -13.22 18.60 -24.53
C ALA A 30 -13.99 17.80 -23.46
N ALA A 31 -14.31 18.42 -22.32
CA ALA A 31 -15.11 17.80 -21.27
C ALA A 31 -16.56 17.56 -21.71
N ILE A 32 -17.16 18.48 -22.46
CA ILE A 32 -18.50 18.28 -23.06
C ILE A 32 -18.47 17.08 -24.01
N PHE A 33 -17.51 17.05 -24.94
CA PHE A 33 -17.36 15.93 -25.87
C PHE A 33 -17.13 14.61 -25.13
N THR A 34 -16.24 14.61 -24.15
CA THR A 34 -15.96 13.41 -23.33
C THR A 34 -17.20 12.98 -22.55
N GLY A 35 -17.99 13.92 -22.01
CA GLY A 35 -19.24 13.65 -21.32
C GLY A 35 -20.29 13.00 -22.22
N VAL A 36 -20.42 13.47 -23.46
CA VAL A 36 -21.30 12.85 -24.47
C VAL A 36 -20.83 11.42 -24.78
N VAL A 37 -19.53 11.20 -24.97
CA VAL A 37 -19.00 9.85 -25.20
C VAL A 37 -19.26 8.95 -23.99
N LEU A 38 -18.99 9.45 -22.78
CA LEU A 38 -19.23 8.71 -21.54
C LEU A 38 -20.71 8.48 -21.27
N SER A 39 -21.64 9.31 -21.75
CA SER A 39 -23.08 9.04 -21.57
C SER A 39 -23.56 7.80 -22.32
N PHE A 40 -22.82 7.33 -23.33
CA PHE A 40 -23.11 6.06 -24.02
C PHE A 40 -22.26 4.91 -23.49
N ILE A 41 -21.00 5.17 -23.13
CA ILE A 41 -20.06 4.13 -22.67
C ILE A 41 -20.28 3.77 -21.20
N TRP A 42 -20.59 4.74 -20.35
CA TRP A 42 -20.70 4.53 -18.90
C TRP A 42 -21.93 3.73 -18.48
N PRO A 43 -23.15 3.92 -19.04
CA PRO A 43 -24.32 3.15 -18.62
C PRO A 43 -24.16 1.62 -18.67
N PRO A 44 -23.63 0.99 -19.74
CA PRO A 44 -23.42 -0.46 -19.74
C PRO A 44 -22.36 -0.90 -18.72
N ILE A 45 -21.31 -0.11 -18.50
CA ILE A 45 -20.30 -0.37 -17.46
C ILE A 45 -20.94 -0.28 -16.07
N GLY A 46 -21.72 0.78 -15.82
CA GLY A 46 -22.45 0.98 -14.58
C GLY A 46 -23.43 -0.15 -14.29
N SER A 47 -24.16 -0.62 -15.30
CA SER A 47 -25.05 -1.78 -15.19
C SER A 47 -24.28 -3.05 -14.82
N ALA A 48 -23.15 -3.32 -15.47
CA ALA A 48 -22.29 -4.45 -15.12
C ALA A 48 -21.77 -4.37 -13.68
N ILE A 49 -21.33 -3.18 -13.24
CA ILE A 49 -20.93 -2.92 -11.84
C ILE A 49 -22.10 -3.16 -10.89
N GLN A 50 -23.31 -2.74 -11.24
CA GLN A 50 -24.50 -2.95 -10.43
C GLN A 50 -24.87 -4.43 -10.31
N THR A 51 -24.83 -5.19 -11.41
CA THR A 51 -25.04 -6.65 -11.38
C THR A 51 -24.00 -7.35 -10.51
N PHE A 52 -22.72 -6.99 -10.66
CA PHE A 52 -21.65 -7.50 -9.81
C PHE A 52 -21.87 -7.14 -8.33
N SER A 53 -22.25 -5.89 -8.05
CA SER A 53 -22.56 -5.38 -6.71
C SER A 53 -23.69 -6.18 -6.06
N GLN A 54 -24.79 -6.44 -6.78
CA GLN A 54 -25.93 -7.21 -6.27
C GLN A 54 -25.55 -8.68 -6.01
N TRP A 55 -24.78 -9.31 -6.91
CA TRP A 55 -24.26 -10.66 -6.72
C TRP A 55 -23.38 -10.76 -5.47
N ALA A 56 -22.43 -9.83 -5.32
CA ALA A 56 -21.48 -9.80 -4.22
C ALA A 56 -22.15 -9.47 -2.88
N ALA A 57 -23.14 -8.59 -2.88
CA ALA A 57 -23.85 -8.18 -1.68
C ALA A 57 -24.76 -9.27 -1.12
N TYR A 58 -25.54 -9.91 -2.00
CA TYR A 58 -26.74 -10.67 -1.58
C TYR A 58 -26.73 -12.14 -2.00
N GLN A 59 -26.08 -12.50 -3.11
CA GLN A 59 -26.11 -13.87 -3.61
C GLN A 59 -25.00 -14.72 -3.01
N ASN A 60 -23.75 -14.22 -3.06
CA ASN A 60 -22.62 -14.97 -2.52
C ASN A 60 -21.58 -14.07 -1.83
N PRO A 61 -21.93 -13.47 -0.68
CA PRO A 61 -21.04 -12.57 0.05
C PRO A 61 -19.77 -13.27 0.54
N VAL A 62 -19.83 -14.55 0.87
CA VAL A 62 -18.65 -15.32 1.34
C VAL A 62 -17.59 -15.37 0.24
N VAL A 63 -17.95 -15.80 -0.97
CA VAL A 63 -17.00 -15.88 -2.09
C VAL A 63 -16.57 -14.49 -2.54
N ALA A 64 -17.51 -13.54 -2.65
CA ALA A 64 -17.19 -12.20 -3.14
C ALA A 64 -16.20 -11.46 -2.25
N PHE A 65 -16.38 -11.52 -0.92
CA PHE A 65 -15.45 -10.87 0.01
C PHE A 65 -14.14 -11.65 0.19
N GLY A 66 -14.14 -12.96 -0.07
CA GLY A 66 -12.91 -13.75 -0.18
C GLY A 66 -12.05 -13.32 -1.37
N ILE A 67 -12.68 -13.15 -2.54
CA ILE A 67 -12.03 -12.61 -3.75
C ILE A 67 -11.56 -11.18 -3.51
N TYR A 68 -12.39 -10.36 -2.86
CA TYR A 68 -12.04 -9.00 -2.47
C TYR A 68 -10.71 -8.94 -1.71
N GLY A 69 -10.59 -9.69 -0.61
CA GLY A 69 -9.39 -9.66 0.22
C GLY A 69 -8.14 -10.16 -0.50
N PHE A 70 -8.28 -11.23 -1.29
CA PHE A 70 -7.18 -11.78 -2.09
C PHE A 70 -6.68 -10.77 -3.14
N ILE A 71 -7.59 -10.23 -3.96
CA ILE A 71 -7.26 -9.27 -5.02
C ILE A 71 -6.73 -7.96 -4.42
N GLU A 72 -7.33 -7.48 -3.32
CA GLU A 72 -6.84 -6.30 -2.61
C GLU A 72 -5.35 -6.46 -2.30
N ARG A 73 -4.96 -7.57 -1.67
CA ARG A 73 -3.54 -7.83 -1.38
C ARG A 73 -2.71 -7.90 -2.65
N CYS A 74 -3.13 -8.59 -3.69
CA CYS A 74 -2.38 -8.64 -4.95
C CYS A 74 -2.15 -7.25 -5.59
N LEU A 75 -3.02 -6.28 -5.33
CA LEU A 75 -2.94 -4.92 -5.90
C LEU A 75 -2.19 -3.91 -5.02
N VAL A 76 -1.87 -4.24 -3.76
CA VAL A 76 -1.07 -3.39 -2.87
C VAL A 76 0.29 -2.97 -3.46
N PRO A 77 1.10 -3.84 -4.09
CA PRO A 77 2.41 -3.46 -4.63
C PRO A 77 2.34 -2.37 -5.70
N PHE A 78 1.19 -2.25 -6.37
CA PHE A 78 0.94 -1.31 -7.46
C PHE A 78 0.18 -0.06 -6.99
N GLY A 79 -0.26 -0.01 -5.73
CA GLY A 79 -1.14 1.05 -5.23
C GLY A 79 -2.56 1.04 -5.83
N LEU A 80 -2.90 0.00 -6.62
CA LEU A 80 -4.19 -0.09 -7.32
C LEU A 80 -5.33 -0.59 -6.43
N HIS A 81 -5.01 -1.09 -5.24
CA HIS A 81 -5.97 -1.60 -4.27
C HIS A 81 -6.99 -0.53 -3.84
N HIS A 82 -6.64 0.76 -3.84
CA HIS A 82 -7.60 1.83 -3.56
C HIS A 82 -8.76 1.87 -4.57
N ILE A 83 -8.49 1.63 -5.86
CA ILE A 83 -9.52 1.57 -6.91
C ILE A 83 -10.39 0.34 -6.70
N TRP A 84 -9.76 -0.80 -6.39
CA TRP A 84 -10.45 -2.05 -6.10
C TRP A 84 -11.36 -1.99 -4.86
N ASN A 85 -10.99 -1.19 -3.87
CA ASN A 85 -11.71 -1.10 -2.62
C ASN A 85 -13.03 -0.34 -2.72
N VAL A 86 -13.10 0.69 -3.57
CA VAL A 86 -14.27 1.59 -3.68
C VAL A 86 -15.59 0.84 -3.97
N PRO A 87 -15.67 -0.11 -4.94
CA PRO A 87 -16.90 -0.85 -5.19
C PRO A 87 -17.46 -1.56 -3.94
N PHE A 88 -16.61 -2.16 -3.12
CA PHE A 88 -17.03 -2.87 -1.90
C PHE A 88 -17.31 -1.91 -0.75
N GLN A 89 -16.46 -0.91 -0.55
CA GLN A 89 -16.59 0.01 0.57
C GLN A 89 -17.78 0.97 0.40
N MET A 90 -17.99 1.48 -0.82
CA MET A 90 -18.86 2.63 -1.07
C MET A 90 -20.02 2.36 -2.03
N GLN A 91 -20.08 1.22 -2.72
CA GLN A 91 -21.10 0.98 -3.76
C GLN A 91 -21.87 -0.35 -3.61
N ILE A 92 -21.37 -1.30 -2.84
CA ILE A 92 -21.97 -2.64 -2.75
C ILE A 92 -23.32 -2.65 -2.03
N GLY A 93 -24.35 -3.14 -2.73
CA GLY A 93 -25.74 -3.19 -2.27
C GLY A 93 -26.31 -1.85 -1.80
N GLU A 94 -27.49 -1.92 -1.19
CA GLU A 94 -28.34 -0.78 -0.84
C GLU A 94 -29.05 -1.03 0.50
N TYR A 95 -29.20 0.02 1.30
CA TYR A 95 -29.98 0.03 2.52
C TYR A 95 -30.75 1.34 2.66
N THR A 96 -32.05 1.26 2.94
CA THR A 96 -32.86 2.45 3.25
C THR A 96 -33.16 2.47 4.75
N ASN A 97 -32.76 3.53 5.44
CA ASN A 97 -33.00 3.66 6.87
C ASN A 97 -34.46 4.09 7.17
N ALA A 98 -34.81 4.15 8.46
CA ALA A 98 -36.17 4.55 8.90
C ALA A 98 -36.57 5.98 8.49
N ALA A 99 -35.59 6.84 8.17
CA ALA A 99 -35.82 8.21 7.68
C ALA A 99 -35.97 8.30 6.15
N GLY A 100 -35.93 7.16 5.43
CA GLY A 100 -36.03 7.12 3.97
C GLY A 100 -34.73 7.47 3.23
N GLN A 101 -33.60 7.58 3.94
CA GLN A 101 -32.29 7.83 3.33
C GLN A 101 -31.70 6.52 2.80
N VAL A 102 -31.19 6.57 1.57
CA VAL A 102 -30.59 5.41 0.88
C VAL A 102 -29.07 5.46 1.02
N PHE A 103 -28.48 4.35 1.44
CA PHE A 103 -27.03 4.17 1.61
C PHE A 103 -26.53 3.03 0.73
N HIS A 104 -25.38 3.24 0.08
CA HIS A 104 -24.68 2.25 -0.74
C HIS A 104 -23.30 1.97 -0.16
N GLY A 105 -22.78 0.75 -0.36
CA GLY A 105 -21.47 0.36 0.16
C GLY A 105 -21.49 -0.26 1.55
N ASP A 106 -20.57 -1.19 1.82
CA ASP A 106 -20.52 -1.89 3.09
C ASP A 106 -20.29 -0.94 4.27
N ILE A 107 -19.47 0.11 4.10
CA ILE A 107 -19.17 1.09 5.16
C ILE A 107 -20.39 1.97 5.45
N PRO A 108 -20.98 2.73 4.50
CA PRO A 108 -22.13 3.57 4.81
C PRO A 108 -23.35 2.78 5.28
N ARG A 109 -23.59 1.59 4.71
CA ARG A 109 -24.68 0.72 5.14
C ARG A 109 -24.51 0.25 6.59
N TYR A 110 -23.30 -0.18 6.97
CA TYR A 110 -22.99 -0.53 8.35
C TYR A 110 -23.18 0.66 9.31
N MET A 111 -22.69 1.85 8.93
CA MET A 111 -22.84 3.06 9.75
C MET A 111 -24.32 3.46 9.91
N ALA A 112 -25.15 3.22 8.90
CA ALA A 112 -26.59 3.45 8.94
C ALA A 112 -27.39 2.38 9.70
N GLY A 113 -26.74 1.31 10.18
CA GLY A 113 -27.36 0.25 10.98
C GLY A 113 -27.87 -0.95 10.19
N ASP A 114 -27.44 -1.15 8.93
CA ASP A 114 -27.81 -2.31 8.13
C ASP A 114 -27.27 -3.63 8.76
N PRO A 115 -28.14 -4.54 9.23
CA PRO A 115 -27.74 -5.81 9.82
C PRO A 115 -27.27 -6.83 8.79
N THR A 116 -27.08 -6.46 7.53
CA THR A 116 -26.51 -7.30 6.46
C THR A 116 -25.17 -6.76 5.93
N ALA A 117 -24.71 -5.61 6.44
CA ALA A 117 -23.41 -5.01 6.15
C ALA A 117 -22.35 -5.38 7.22
N GLY A 118 -21.17 -4.78 7.12
CA GLY A 118 -20.00 -5.07 7.98
C GLY A 118 -19.24 -6.31 7.53
N LYS A 119 -19.34 -6.67 6.24
CA LYS A 119 -18.68 -7.85 5.65
C LYS A 119 -17.17 -7.63 5.43
N LEU A 120 -16.70 -6.39 5.52
CA LEU A 120 -15.27 -6.05 5.50
C LEU A 120 -14.49 -6.48 6.76
N SER A 121 -15.17 -7.00 7.77
CA SER A 121 -14.59 -7.37 9.07
C SER A 121 -13.42 -8.37 9.03
N GLY A 122 -13.22 -9.09 7.92
CA GLY A 122 -12.03 -9.92 7.71
C GLY A 122 -10.71 -9.15 7.84
N GLY A 123 -10.72 -7.85 7.51
CA GLY A 123 -9.56 -6.97 7.64
C GLY A 123 -8.95 -6.98 9.04
N PHE A 124 -9.76 -7.01 10.10
CA PHE A 124 -9.28 -7.01 11.48
C PHE A 124 -8.46 -8.25 11.82
N LEU A 125 -8.85 -9.44 11.33
CA LEU A 125 -8.16 -10.69 11.67
C LEU A 125 -6.71 -10.67 11.23
N PHE A 126 -6.44 -10.36 9.96
CA PHE A 126 -5.06 -10.41 9.47
C PHE A 126 -4.26 -9.16 9.83
N LYS A 127 -4.88 -7.99 10.01
CA LYS A 127 -4.14 -6.75 10.32
C LYS A 127 -3.80 -6.60 11.80
N MET A 128 -4.70 -7.03 12.70
CA MET A 128 -4.47 -6.99 14.14
C MET A 128 -3.79 -8.25 14.68
N TYR A 129 -3.95 -9.40 14.04
CA TYR A 129 -3.42 -10.67 14.57
C TYR A 129 -2.45 -11.36 13.60
N GLY A 130 -2.86 -11.57 12.35
CA GLY A 130 -2.06 -12.32 11.37
C GLY A 130 -0.69 -11.70 11.06
N LEU A 131 -0.66 -10.44 10.63
CA LEU A 131 0.55 -9.72 10.25
C LEU A 131 1.49 -9.44 11.44
N PRO A 132 0.99 -9.03 12.62
CA PRO A 132 1.83 -9.02 13.83
C PRO A 132 2.47 -10.38 14.12
N ALA A 133 1.73 -11.47 13.96
CA ALA A 133 2.28 -12.82 14.13
C ALA A 133 3.32 -13.19 13.05
N ALA A 134 3.11 -12.77 11.80
CA ALA A 134 4.11 -12.89 10.74
C ALA A 134 5.38 -12.08 11.05
N ALA A 135 5.24 -10.87 11.59
CA ALA A 135 6.37 -10.03 11.99
C ALA A 135 7.20 -10.71 13.11
N ILE A 136 6.53 -11.33 14.08
CA ILE A 136 7.19 -12.16 15.11
C ILE A 136 7.87 -13.37 14.49
N ALA A 137 7.25 -14.04 13.52
CA ALA A 137 7.85 -15.18 12.82
C ALA A 137 9.10 -14.79 12.03
N ILE A 138 9.11 -13.61 11.38
CA ILE A 138 10.28 -13.04 10.70
C ILE A 138 11.38 -12.73 11.72
N TRP A 139 11.04 -12.04 12.81
CA TRP A 139 11.99 -11.72 13.87
C TRP A 139 12.66 -12.96 14.47
N HIS A 140 11.87 -13.96 14.85
CA HIS A 140 12.42 -15.19 15.41
C HIS A 140 13.29 -15.96 14.39
N SER A 141 13.08 -15.72 13.09
CA SER A 141 13.79 -16.41 12.00
C SER A 141 15.09 -15.73 11.61
N ALA A 142 15.31 -14.49 12.04
CA ALA A 142 16.56 -13.79 11.83
C ALA A 142 17.74 -14.52 12.51
N LYS A 143 18.93 -14.37 11.89
CA LYS A 143 20.20 -14.85 12.43
C LYS A 143 20.47 -14.20 13.80
N PRO A 144 21.07 -14.93 14.77
CA PRO A 144 21.27 -14.42 16.14
C PRO A 144 21.82 -13.00 16.22
N GLU A 145 22.81 -12.69 15.38
CA GLU A 145 23.48 -11.39 15.26
C GLU A 145 22.55 -10.25 14.79
N ASN A 146 21.51 -10.57 14.01
CA ASN A 146 20.57 -9.59 13.44
C ASN A 146 19.26 -9.47 14.23
N ARG A 147 19.02 -10.34 15.21
CA ARG A 147 17.72 -10.42 15.93
C ARG A 147 17.32 -9.14 16.64
N ALA A 148 18.26 -8.41 17.24
CA ALA A 148 17.93 -7.17 17.94
C ALA A 148 17.42 -6.11 16.94
N LYS A 149 18.14 -5.94 15.82
CA LYS A 149 17.78 -5.00 14.74
C LYS A 149 16.44 -5.37 14.11
N VAL A 150 16.27 -6.63 13.70
CA VAL A 150 15.03 -7.08 13.06
C VAL A 150 13.85 -7.00 14.04
N GLY A 151 14.06 -7.35 15.30
CA GLY A 151 13.05 -7.24 16.35
C GLY A 151 12.50 -5.82 16.48
N GLY A 152 13.38 -4.82 16.56
CA GLY A 152 12.96 -3.41 16.64
C GLY A 152 12.08 -2.98 15.45
N ILE A 153 12.50 -3.32 14.23
CA ILE A 153 11.76 -2.97 13.01
C ILE A 153 10.40 -3.70 12.97
N MET A 154 10.39 -5.01 13.26
CA MET A 154 9.18 -5.84 13.21
C MET A 154 8.17 -5.46 14.29
N ILE A 155 8.62 -5.12 15.50
CA ILE A 155 7.73 -4.66 16.59
C ILE A 155 7.07 -3.33 16.21
N SER A 156 7.84 -2.36 15.70
CA SER A 156 7.29 -1.07 15.26
C SER A 156 6.27 -1.22 14.13
N ALA A 157 6.60 -2.05 13.14
CA ALA A 157 5.72 -2.36 12.02
C ALA A 157 4.44 -3.11 12.47
N ALA A 158 4.58 -4.10 13.37
CA ALA A 158 3.47 -4.84 13.97
C ALA A 158 2.52 -3.92 14.76
N LEU A 159 3.08 -3.01 15.57
CA LEU A 159 2.29 -2.04 16.33
C LEU A 159 1.52 -1.08 15.40
N THR A 160 2.15 -0.65 14.31
CA THR A 160 1.51 0.19 13.29
C THR A 160 0.33 -0.56 12.65
N SER A 161 0.53 -1.78 12.17
CA SER A 161 -0.54 -2.62 11.61
C SER A 161 -1.65 -2.88 12.63
N PHE A 162 -1.30 -3.16 13.88
CA PHE A 162 -2.28 -3.42 14.92
C PHE A 162 -3.13 -2.19 15.25
N LEU A 163 -2.52 -1.02 15.43
CA LEU A 163 -3.23 0.19 15.86
C LEU A 163 -4.02 0.84 14.71
N THR A 164 -3.39 1.00 13.55
CA THR A 164 -3.95 1.80 12.43
C THR A 164 -4.45 0.93 11.28
N GLY A 165 -4.04 -0.33 11.21
CA GLY A 165 -4.33 -1.22 10.09
C GLY A 165 -3.42 -0.99 8.88
N ILE A 166 -2.40 -0.13 8.96
CA ILE A 166 -1.42 0.07 7.89
C ILE A 166 -0.45 -1.12 7.86
N THR A 167 -0.45 -1.86 6.76
CA THR A 167 0.22 -3.17 6.65
C THR A 167 1.55 -3.12 5.91
N GLU A 168 1.75 -2.07 5.11
CA GLU A 168 2.87 -1.89 4.20
C GLU A 168 4.24 -2.01 4.88
N PRO A 169 4.48 -1.49 6.10
CA PRO A 169 5.77 -1.67 6.77
C PRO A 169 6.16 -3.13 6.99
N ILE A 170 5.18 -4.02 7.20
CA ILE A 170 5.42 -5.47 7.36
C ILE A 170 5.50 -6.13 5.98
N GLU A 171 4.51 -5.89 5.12
CA GLU A 171 4.39 -6.52 3.81
C GLU A 171 5.61 -6.23 2.92
N PHE A 172 6.07 -4.98 2.87
CA PHE A 172 7.22 -4.59 2.05
C PHE A 172 8.54 -5.16 2.56
N SER A 173 8.60 -5.61 3.82
CA SER A 173 9.80 -6.23 4.38
C SER A 173 10.10 -7.61 3.79
N PHE A 174 9.09 -8.32 3.27
CA PHE A 174 9.27 -9.67 2.73
C PHE A 174 8.75 -9.85 1.30
N MET A 175 7.86 -8.99 0.80
CA MET A 175 7.20 -9.16 -0.49
C MET A 175 8.15 -9.29 -1.68
N PHE A 176 9.26 -8.54 -1.68
CA PHE A 176 10.24 -8.56 -2.77
C PHE A 176 11.30 -9.64 -2.62
N VAL A 177 11.64 -10.01 -1.38
CA VAL A 177 12.69 -10.99 -1.07
C VAL A 177 12.15 -12.42 -0.92
N ALA A 178 10.87 -12.56 -0.60
CA ALA A 178 10.17 -13.83 -0.42
C ALA A 178 8.74 -13.76 -1.01
N PRO A 179 8.59 -13.69 -2.34
CA PRO A 179 7.28 -13.55 -3.00
C PRO A 179 6.28 -14.67 -2.65
N ILE A 180 6.77 -15.87 -2.36
CA ILE A 180 5.95 -17.01 -1.93
C ILE A 180 5.19 -16.69 -0.63
N LEU A 181 5.83 -16.05 0.35
CA LEU A 181 5.17 -15.63 1.58
C LEU A 181 4.09 -14.58 1.29
N TYR A 182 4.29 -13.74 0.27
CA TYR A 182 3.31 -12.74 -0.11
C TYR A 182 2.09 -13.33 -0.77
N ILE A 183 2.25 -14.33 -1.64
CA ILE A 183 1.14 -15.08 -2.23
C ILE A 183 0.33 -15.79 -1.13
N ILE A 184 1.02 -16.44 -0.19
CA ILE A 184 0.37 -17.11 0.95
C ILE A 184 -0.36 -16.09 1.84
N HIS A 185 0.27 -14.95 2.13
CA HIS A 185 -0.36 -13.85 2.85
C HIS A 185 -1.60 -13.33 2.12
N ALA A 186 -1.57 -13.17 0.80
CA ALA A 186 -2.74 -12.74 0.03
C ALA A 186 -3.90 -13.74 0.14
N ILE A 187 -3.61 -15.05 0.08
CA ILE A 187 -4.61 -16.11 0.27
C ILE A 187 -5.20 -16.04 1.68
N LEU A 188 -4.34 -15.96 2.70
CA LEU A 188 -4.79 -15.87 4.09
C LEU A 188 -5.58 -14.57 4.33
N ALA A 189 -5.17 -13.43 3.80
CA ALA A 189 -5.95 -12.20 3.91
C ALA A 189 -7.34 -12.35 3.23
N GLY A 190 -7.39 -13.00 2.06
CA GLY A 190 -8.63 -13.35 1.39
C GLY A 190 -9.54 -14.22 2.25
N LEU A 191 -9.01 -15.28 2.87
CA LEU A 191 -9.77 -16.21 3.72
C LEU A 191 -10.32 -15.58 5.02
N ALA A 192 -9.71 -14.49 5.49
CA ALA A 192 -10.16 -13.81 6.70
C ALA A 192 -11.60 -13.27 6.57
N PHE A 193 -12.00 -12.80 5.38
CA PHE A 193 -13.34 -12.26 5.15
C PHE A 193 -14.44 -13.34 5.19
N PRO A 194 -14.34 -14.45 4.43
CA PRO A 194 -15.22 -15.60 4.59
C PRO A 194 -15.38 -16.06 6.03
N ILE A 195 -14.28 -16.15 6.80
CA ILE A 195 -14.32 -16.59 8.20
C ILE A 195 -15.21 -15.67 9.03
N CYS A 196 -14.99 -14.35 8.96
CA CYS A 196 -15.82 -13.39 9.68
C CYS A 196 -17.29 -13.46 9.25
N ILE A 197 -17.56 -13.56 7.94
CA ILE A 197 -18.92 -13.63 7.39
C ILE A 197 -19.65 -14.88 7.88
N LEU A 198 -19.01 -16.06 7.79
CA LEU A 198 -19.59 -17.33 8.21
C LEU A 198 -19.85 -17.40 9.72
N LEU A 199 -18.96 -16.81 10.52
CA LEU A 199 -19.13 -16.72 11.97
C LEU A 199 -20.10 -15.60 12.38
N GLY A 200 -20.55 -14.75 11.44
CA GLY A 200 -21.40 -13.59 11.72
C GLY A 200 -20.69 -12.51 12.55
N MET A 201 -19.37 -12.46 12.47
CA MET A 201 -18.54 -11.42 13.08
C MET A 201 -18.60 -10.17 12.21
N ARG A 202 -19.13 -9.09 12.76
CA ARG A 202 -19.21 -7.81 12.05
C ARG A 202 -18.76 -6.66 12.93
N ASP A 203 -18.04 -5.74 12.33
CA ASP A 203 -17.61 -4.50 12.92
C ASP A 203 -17.37 -3.45 11.84
N GLY A 204 -17.30 -2.19 12.24
CA GLY A 204 -17.18 -1.04 11.36
C GLY A 204 -15.73 -0.70 11.05
N THR A 205 -15.49 -0.24 9.83
CA THR A 205 -14.18 0.32 9.44
C THR A 205 -14.39 1.63 8.70
N SER A 206 -13.42 2.53 8.79
CA SER A 206 -13.39 3.77 7.99
C SER A 206 -12.13 3.87 7.15
N PHE A 207 -11.00 3.31 7.61
CA PHE A 207 -9.73 3.44 6.93
C PHE A 207 -9.10 2.08 6.64
N SER A 208 -8.60 1.38 7.66
CA SER A 208 -7.77 0.20 7.44
C SER A 208 -7.93 -0.91 8.49
N HIS A 209 -8.98 -0.90 9.31
CA HIS A 209 -9.28 -2.03 10.21
C HIS A 209 -8.20 -2.25 11.29
N GLY A 210 -7.65 -1.17 11.83
CA GLY A 210 -6.81 -1.21 13.04
C GLY A 210 -7.64 -1.22 14.32
N LEU A 211 -6.99 -1.39 15.47
CA LEU A 211 -7.62 -1.35 16.78
C LEU A 211 -8.43 -0.06 17.01
N ILE A 212 -7.98 1.08 16.46
CA ILE A 212 -8.69 2.35 16.59
C ILE A 212 -10.06 2.27 15.90
N ASP A 213 -10.11 1.78 14.66
CA ASP A 213 -11.37 1.52 13.95
C ASP A 213 -12.24 0.56 14.76
N PHE A 214 -11.65 -0.55 15.24
CA PHE A 214 -12.34 -1.61 15.98
C PHE A 214 -13.07 -1.08 17.23
N ILE A 215 -12.43 -0.18 17.96
CA ILE A 215 -13.03 0.40 19.17
C ILE A 215 -14.06 1.47 18.79
N VAL A 216 -13.68 2.42 17.93
CA VAL A 216 -14.49 3.63 17.65
C VAL A 216 -15.73 3.32 16.83
N LEU A 217 -15.68 2.32 15.94
CA LEU A 217 -16.75 2.00 14.99
C LEU A 217 -17.57 0.75 15.37
N SER A 218 -17.46 0.34 16.63
CA SER A 218 -18.14 -0.83 17.21
C SER A 218 -19.65 -0.68 17.44
N GLY A 219 -20.23 0.50 17.20
CA GLY A 219 -21.61 0.83 17.58
C GLY A 219 -22.69 -0.11 17.02
N ASN A 220 -22.51 -0.62 15.79
CA ASN A 220 -23.44 -1.55 15.12
C ASN A 220 -22.86 -2.97 14.96
N SER A 221 -21.87 -3.30 15.77
CA SER A 221 -21.12 -4.55 15.66
C SER A 221 -21.92 -5.76 16.14
N SER A 222 -21.42 -6.95 15.82
CA SER A 222 -21.97 -8.22 16.29
C SER A 222 -20.83 -9.20 16.53
N LYS A 223 -20.94 -9.92 17.64
CA LYS A 223 -19.99 -10.94 18.08
C LYS A 223 -18.53 -10.42 18.17
N LEU A 224 -18.34 -9.17 18.62
CA LEU A 224 -17.01 -8.59 18.86
C LEU A 224 -16.09 -9.48 19.71
N TRP A 225 -16.67 -10.16 20.70
CA TRP A 225 -15.95 -11.07 21.58
C TRP A 225 -15.27 -12.24 20.86
N LEU A 226 -15.71 -12.58 19.64
CA LEU A 226 -15.06 -13.60 18.81
C LEU A 226 -13.77 -13.09 18.15
N PHE A 227 -13.59 -11.78 17.93
CA PHE A 227 -12.41 -11.26 17.24
C PHE A 227 -11.10 -11.59 17.96
N PRO A 228 -10.97 -11.42 19.29
CA PRO A 228 -9.78 -11.88 20.00
C PRO A 228 -9.56 -13.39 19.92
N ILE A 229 -10.63 -14.19 20.02
CA ILE A 229 -10.53 -15.66 20.04
C ILE A 229 -10.09 -16.20 18.67
N VAL A 230 -10.84 -15.83 17.63
CA VAL A 230 -10.55 -16.23 16.24
C VAL A 230 -9.27 -15.58 15.77
N GLY A 231 -9.01 -14.32 16.15
CA GLY A 231 -7.79 -13.59 15.86
C GLY A 231 -6.54 -14.28 16.42
N ILE A 232 -6.55 -14.73 17.67
CA ILE A 232 -5.44 -15.51 18.24
C ILE A 232 -5.24 -16.82 17.47
N GLY A 233 -6.32 -17.53 17.13
CA GLY A 233 -6.24 -18.71 16.26
C GLY A 233 -5.58 -18.37 14.91
N TYR A 234 -5.95 -17.23 14.33
CA TYR A 234 -5.40 -16.73 13.07
C TYR A 234 -3.92 -16.37 13.19
N ALA A 235 -3.51 -15.73 14.29
CA ALA A 235 -2.12 -15.44 14.60
C ALA A 235 -1.28 -16.72 14.68
N ILE A 236 -1.79 -17.78 15.33
CA ILE A 236 -1.10 -19.07 15.41
C ILE A 236 -0.90 -19.65 14.00
N VAL A 237 -1.92 -19.62 13.14
CA VAL A 237 -1.82 -20.07 11.75
C VAL A 237 -0.77 -19.26 10.98
N TYR A 238 -0.85 -17.93 11.04
CA TYR A 238 0.12 -17.03 10.38
C TYR A 238 1.55 -17.28 10.86
N TYR A 239 1.76 -17.28 12.17
CA TYR A 239 3.08 -17.52 12.76
C TYR A 239 3.66 -18.86 12.30
N THR A 240 2.85 -19.92 12.37
CA THR A 240 3.29 -21.28 12.04
C THR A 240 3.67 -21.39 10.57
N ILE A 241 2.79 -20.93 9.67
CA ILE A 241 3.04 -20.97 8.22
C ILE A 241 4.28 -20.16 7.86
N PHE A 242 4.38 -18.91 8.33
CA PHE A 242 5.56 -18.07 8.05
C PHE A 242 6.82 -18.72 8.60
N ARG A 243 6.82 -19.14 9.87
CA ARG A 243 7.97 -19.75 10.53
C ARG A 243 8.45 -21.01 9.83
N VAL A 244 7.53 -21.88 9.44
CA VAL A 244 7.84 -23.14 8.75
C VAL A 244 8.37 -22.87 7.35
N LEU A 245 7.69 -22.06 6.53
CA LEU A 245 8.11 -21.77 5.16
C LEU A 245 9.45 -21.03 5.12
N ILE A 246 9.65 -20.05 6.01
CA ILE A 246 10.91 -19.31 6.12
C ILE A 246 12.07 -20.27 6.40
N LYS A 247 11.88 -21.27 7.26
CA LYS A 247 12.93 -22.26 7.56
C LYS A 247 13.09 -23.33 6.49
N ALA A 248 11.98 -23.91 6.02
CA ALA A 248 11.99 -25.04 5.10
C ALA A 248 12.51 -24.67 3.71
N LEU A 249 12.24 -23.44 3.25
CA LEU A 249 12.64 -22.96 1.92
C LEU A 249 13.85 -22.00 1.95
N ASP A 250 14.52 -21.87 3.11
CA ASP A 250 15.60 -20.90 3.35
C ASP A 250 15.30 -19.47 2.82
N LEU A 251 14.09 -18.97 3.08
CA LEU A 251 13.69 -17.66 2.57
C LEU A 251 14.51 -16.54 3.22
N LYS A 252 15.07 -15.65 2.40
CA LYS A 252 15.91 -14.52 2.82
C LYS A 252 15.07 -13.34 3.33
N THR A 253 14.22 -13.60 4.32
CA THR A 253 13.50 -12.56 5.07
C THR A 253 14.49 -11.68 5.84
N PRO A 254 14.10 -10.47 6.27
CA PRO A 254 15.00 -9.55 6.98
C PRO A 254 15.83 -10.21 8.09
N GLY A 255 17.14 -10.03 8.06
CA GLY A 255 18.11 -10.61 8.99
C GLY A 255 18.51 -12.06 8.71
N ARG A 256 18.14 -12.63 7.56
CA ARG A 256 18.58 -13.95 7.08
C ARG A 256 19.47 -13.88 5.82
N GLU A 257 19.82 -12.68 5.39
CA GLU A 257 20.74 -12.45 4.27
C GLU A 257 22.10 -13.09 4.55
N ASP A 258 22.78 -13.59 3.52
CA ASP A 258 24.07 -14.24 3.70
C ASP A 258 25.16 -13.20 4.00
N ALA A 259 26.14 -13.59 4.80
CA ALA A 259 27.20 -12.68 5.25
C ALA A 259 27.96 -12.08 4.06
N THR A 260 27.90 -12.67 2.86
CA THR A 260 28.45 -12.12 1.61
C THR A 260 27.61 -11.00 0.99
N ASP A 261 26.30 -10.95 1.27
CA ASP A 261 25.44 -9.81 0.92
C ASP A 261 25.65 -8.64 1.89
N ASP A 262 26.05 -8.93 3.13
CA ASP A 262 26.59 -7.94 4.07
C ASP A 262 28.12 -7.73 3.92
N ALA A 263 28.87 -8.61 3.25
CA ALA A 263 30.33 -8.51 3.03
C ALA A 263 30.70 -7.97 1.63
N LYS A 264 29.77 -7.26 0.99
CA LYS A 264 30.12 -6.00 0.33
C LYS A 264 30.21 -4.82 1.32
N ALA A 265 30.24 -5.07 2.63
CA ALA A 265 30.90 -4.21 3.60
C ALA A 265 32.43 -4.27 3.43
N THR A 266 32.90 -3.80 2.29
CA THR A 266 34.18 -3.09 2.23
C THR A 266 33.82 -1.61 2.46
N GLY A 267 34.07 -1.12 3.67
CA GLY A 267 34.04 0.30 3.99
C GLY A 267 32.66 0.93 4.19
N THR A 268 32.14 0.88 5.42
CA THR A 268 31.10 1.80 5.95
C THR A 268 31.51 3.29 5.87
N SER A 269 32.74 3.58 5.42
CA SER A 269 33.26 4.92 5.11
C SER A 269 33.26 5.25 3.60
N GLU A 270 32.97 4.30 2.70
CA GLU A 270 33.08 4.49 1.24
C GLU A 270 31.72 4.56 0.50
N MET A 271 30.63 4.12 1.15
CA MET A 271 29.31 4.06 0.50
C MET A 271 28.70 5.45 0.27
N ALA A 272 28.78 6.36 1.24
CA ALA A 272 28.31 7.74 1.09
C ALA A 272 29.06 8.50 -0.03
N PRO A 273 30.40 8.48 -0.12
CA PRO A 273 31.14 9.02 -1.27
C PRO A 273 30.67 8.44 -2.61
N ALA A 274 30.50 7.12 -2.69
CA ALA A 274 30.09 6.44 -3.92
C ALA A 274 28.65 6.79 -4.33
N LEU A 275 27.73 6.93 -3.37
CA LEU A 275 26.36 7.37 -3.63
C LEU A 275 26.33 8.82 -4.09
N VAL A 276 27.06 9.72 -3.43
CA VAL A 276 27.14 11.13 -3.85
C VAL A 276 27.70 11.23 -5.26
N ALA A 277 28.74 10.46 -5.59
CA ALA A 277 29.27 10.39 -6.96
C ALA A 277 28.22 9.85 -7.96
N ALA A 278 27.50 8.78 -7.61
CA ALA A 278 26.46 8.20 -8.45
C ALA A 278 25.26 9.13 -8.69
N PHE A 279 24.98 10.06 -7.76
CA PHE A 279 23.99 11.13 -7.97
C PHE A 279 24.54 12.33 -8.75
N GLY A 280 25.76 12.25 -9.31
CA GLY A 280 26.38 13.32 -10.10
C GLY A 280 27.24 14.29 -9.30
N GLY A 281 27.61 13.94 -8.07
CA GLY A 281 28.41 14.75 -7.16
C GLY A 281 27.58 15.66 -6.26
N LYS A 282 28.24 16.24 -5.24
CA LYS A 282 27.64 17.15 -4.25
C LYS A 282 26.90 18.32 -4.91
N GLU A 283 27.51 18.94 -5.91
CA GLU A 283 26.94 20.10 -6.61
C GLU A 283 25.66 19.77 -7.37
N ASN A 284 25.44 18.49 -7.70
CA ASN A 284 24.24 18.05 -8.38
C ASN A 284 23.09 17.76 -7.41
N ILE A 285 23.36 17.59 -6.11
CA ILE A 285 22.34 17.23 -5.11
C ILE A 285 21.75 18.50 -4.50
N THR A 286 20.46 18.73 -4.71
CA THR A 286 19.74 19.90 -4.18
C THR A 286 18.96 19.61 -2.90
N ASN A 287 18.52 18.36 -2.71
CA ASN A 287 17.85 17.94 -1.48
C ASN A 287 18.05 16.43 -1.23
N LEU A 288 18.16 16.06 0.03
CA LEU A 288 18.33 14.68 0.51
C LEU A 288 17.27 14.35 1.55
N ASP A 289 16.42 13.39 1.24
CA ASP A 289 15.34 12.89 2.08
C ASP A 289 15.27 11.36 1.99
N ALA A 290 14.58 10.70 2.92
CA ALA A 290 14.36 9.27 2.88
C ALA A 290 13.01 8.88 3.45
N CYS A 291 12.41 7.84 2.88
CA CYS A 291 11.37 7.06 3.54
C CYS A 291 11.91 5.67 3.89
N ILE A 292 11.13 4.87 4.63
CA ILE A 292 11.54 3.54 5.14
C ILE A 292 12.30 2.71 4.10
N THR A 293 11.84 2.68 2.84
CA THR A 293 12.44 1.83 1.80
C THR A 293 13.14 2.57 0.67
N ARG A 294 13.11 3.91 0.63
CA ARG A 294 13.64 4.68 -0.50
C ARG A 294 14.42 5.90 -0.06
N LEU A 295 15.61 6.06 -0.61
CA LEU A 295 16.40 7.27 -0.58
C LEU A 295 15.88 8.21 -1.68
N ARG A 296 15.43 9.40 -1.30
CA ARG A 296 14.82 10.41 -2.19
C ARG A 296 15.80 11.56 -2.35
N VAL A 297 16.33 11.71 -3.55
CA VAL A 297 17.32 12.75 -3.86
C VAL A 297 16.76 13.66 -4.93
N SER A 298 16.70 14.96 -4.65
CA SER A 298 16.45 15.95 -5.70
C SER A 298 17.78 16.35 -6.29
N VAL A 299 17.87 16.35 -7.62
CA VAL A 299 19.08 16.71 -8.35
C VAL A 299 18.87 17.90 -9.28
N ALA A 300 19.93 18.67 -9.53
CA ALA A 300 19.91 19.78 -10.47
C ALA A 300 19.86 19.29 -11.93
N ASP A 301 20.59 18.22 -12.23
CA ASP A 301 20.66 17.59 -13.55
C ASP A 301 20.57 16.07 -13.44
N VAL A 302 19.47 15.52 -13.96
CA VAL A 302 19.18 14.09 -13.96
C VAL A 302 20.12 13.32 -14.88
N SER A 303 20.67 13.95 -15.93
CA SER A 303 21.55 13.27 -16.89
C SER A 303 22.88 12.85 -16.27
N LYS A 304 23.29 13.50 -15.17
CA LYS A 304 24.50 13.18 -14.41
C LYS A 304 24.32 12.03 -13.42
N VAL A 305 23.11 11.50 -13.28
CA VAL A 305 22.80 10.42 -12.33
C VAL A 305 23.10 9.07 -12.95
N ASP A 306 24.05 8.34 -12.36
CA ASP A 306 24.39 6.98 -12.74
C ASP A 306 23.42 5.97 -12.11
N GLN A 307 22.30 5.74 -12.78
CA GLN A 307 21.29 4.77 -12.34
C GLN A 307 21.83 3.34 -12.29
N ALA A 308 22.79 2.98 -13.15
CA ALA A 308 23.40 1.66 -13.16
C ALA A 308 24.35 1.51 -11.97
N GLY A 309 25.11 2.55 -11.65
CA GLY A 309 25.93 2.68 -10.45
C GLY A 309 25.11 2.53 -9.17
N LEU A 310 23.98 3.24 -9.06
CA LEU A 310 23.07 3.11 -7.91
C LEU A 310 22.56 1.67 -7.71
N LYS A 311 22.24 0.94 -8.79
CA LYS A 311 21.89 -0.48 -8.71
C LYS A 311 23.07 -1.35 -8.28
N LYS A 312 24.29 -1.08 -8.78
CA LYS A 312 25.51 -1.77 -8.35
C LYS A 312 25.83 -1.54 -6.87
N LEU A 313 25.49 -0.35 -6.35
CA LEU A 313 25.61 0.02 -4.95
C LEU A 313 24.51 -0.59 -4.06
N GLY A 314 23.61 -1.40 -4.62
CA GLY A 314 22.62 -2.17 -3.85
C GLY A 314 21.18 -1.63 -3.92
N ALA A 315 20.88 -0.67 -4.80
CA ALA A 315 19.50 -0.25 -5.03
C ALA A 315 18.74 -1.36 -5.78
N ALA A 316 17.64 -1.84 -5.19
CA ALA A 316 16.72 -2.79 -5.83
C ALA A 316 16.03 -2.18 -7.07
N GLY A 317 15.91 -0.84 -7.09
CA GLY A 317 15.36 -0.09 -8.21
C GLY A 317 15.70 1.39 -8.10
N VAL A 318 15.67 2.09 -9.24
CA VAL A 318 15.85 3.54 -9.33
C VAL A 318 14.68 4.11 -10.13
N VAL A 319 13.99 5.10 -9.58
CA VAL A 319 12.83 5.75 -10.21
C VAL A 319 13.15 7.23 -10.37
N VAL A 320 12.93 7.75 -11.58
CA VAL A 320 13.15 9.17 -11.91
C VAL A 320 11.82 9.85 -12.19
N ALA A 321 11.55 10.96 -11.51
CA ALA A 321 10.34 11.76 -11.68
C ALA A 321 10.69 13.25 -11.61
N GLY A 322 10.76 13.91 -12.77
CA GLY A 322 11.22 15.31 -12.86
C GLY A 322 12.66 15.43 -12.39
N SER A 323 12.94 16.32 -11.44
CA SER A 323 14.24 16.48 -10.77
C SER A 323 14.44 15.52 -9.59
N GLY A 324 13.44 14.71 -9.23
CA GLY A 324 13.51 13.75 -8.13
C GLY A 324 13.96 12.37 -8.60
N VAL A 325 15.00 11.83 -7.97
CA VAL A 325 15.47 10.46 -8.13
C VAL A 325 15.24 9.69 -6.84
N GLN A 326 14.60 8.52 -6.93
CA GLN A 326 14.37 7.63 -5.80
C GLN A 326 15.12 6.32 -5.99
N ALA A 327 16.07 6.03 -5.11
CA ALA A 327 16.78 4.75 -5.08
C ALA A 327 16.22 3.87 -3.95
N ILE A 328 15.84 2.64 -4.27
CA ILE A 328 15.16 1.73 -3.33
C ILE A 328 16.22 0.86 -2.64
N PHE A 329 16.68 1.28 -1.47
CA PHE A 329 17.66 0.53 -0.66
C PHE A 329 17.01 -0.30 0.46
N GLY A 330 15.68 -0.34 0.52
CA GLY A 330 14.97 -0.96 1.64
C GLY A 330 15.22 -0.19 2.93
N THR A 331 15.17 -0.88 4.07
CA THR A 331 15.30 -0.31 5.42
C THR A 331 16.62 0.42 5.70
N LYS A 332 17.57 0.37 4.76
CA LYS A 332 18.86 1.08 4.82
C LYS A 332 18.75 2.56 4.41
N SER A 333 17.64 2.97 3.79
CA SER A 333 17.53 4.28 3.12
C SER A 333 17.71 5.49 4.05
N ASP A 334 17.21 5.43 5.28
CA ASP A 334 17.31 6.52 6.26
C ASP A 334 18.75 6.71 6.78
N ASN A 335 19.44 5.59 7.04
CA ASN A 335 20.85 5.60 7.42
C ASN A 335 21.73 6.18 6.31
N LEU A 336 21.51 5.74 5.05
CA LEU A 336 22.26 6.24 3.89
C LEU A 336 22.05 7.75 3.68
N LYS A 337 20.84 8.26 3.91
CA LYS A 337 20.57 9.71 3.87
C LYS A 337 21.43 10.45 4.88
N THR A 338 21.53 9.92 6.10
CA THR A 338 22.30 10.55 7.19
C THR A 338 23.79 10.55 6.88
N GLU A 339 24.33 9.43 6.41
CA GLU A 339 25.74 9.31 6.03
C GLU A 339 26.11 10.22 4.84
N MET A 340 25.23 10.34 3.84
CA MET A 340 25.42 11.27 2.72
C MET A 340 25.40 12.73 3.17
N ASP A 341 24.48 13.10 4.08
CA ASP A 341 24.38 14.45 4.63
C ASP A 341 25.66 14.80 5.43
N GLU A 342 26.19 13.88 6.24
CA GLU A 342 27.46 14.05 6.95
C GLU A 342 28.65 14.18 5.97
N TYR A 343 28.72 13.35 4.94
CA TYR A 343 29.79 13.41 3.94
C TYR A 343 29.80 14.75 3.19
N ILE A 344 28.62 15.22 2.74
CA ILE A 344 28.44 16.50 2.01
C ILE A 344 28.76 17.71 2.88
N ARG A 345 28.56 17.64 4.20
CA ARG A 345 28.92 18.74 5.11
C ARG A 345 30.43 18.82 5.33
N ASN A 346 31.11 17.69 5.31
CA ASN A 346 32.54 17.59 5.62
C ASN A 346 33.46 17.71 4.39
N HIS A 347 32.91 17.62 3.16
CA HIS A 347 33.60 17.75 1.87
C HIS A 347 32.67 18.49 0.90
#